data_AF-A0A534W9X7-F1
#
_entry.id   AF-A0A534W9X7-F1
#
_cell.length_a   1.000
_cell.length_b   1.000
_cell.length_c   1.000
_cell.angle_alpha   90.00
_cell.angle_beta   90.00
_cell.angle_gamma   90.00
#
_symmetry.space_group_name_H-M   'P 1'
#
loop_
_entity.id
_entity.type
_entity.pdbx_description
1 polymer ?
#
loop_
_entity_poly.entity_id
_entity_poly.type
_entity_poly.pdbx_seq_one_letter_code
_entity_poly.pdbx_strand_id
1 'polypeptide(L)'
;MIVTDPKQLEFFQGISRLRIIRAHGANAIAVAMGLNRLSRATRSAIAAALPVDSISRLVFGNECPAFSVGRDKNPVLPARALEITVFRQDLALERTALAVARALGRHGGDVRLVSVADAFRLAKSQDFDLLLLRPLVWPASSAALVWASDSPYNQIGYSNPKVDAALRGGDWARALQELREDPPVAFICTPERLAVVDSRVKNPQVGPYGYLETLPDWEISE
;
A
#
# COMPACT_ATOMS: atom_id res chain seq x y z
N MET A 1 -4.95 24.94 0.23
CA MET A 1 -4.51 23.65 -0.33
C MET A 1 -5.45 22.58 0.19
N ILE A 2 -6.03 21.78 -0.69
CA ILE A 2 -6.89 20.65 -0.30
C ILE A 2 -6.13 19.36 -0.64
N VAL A 3 -5.90 18.53 0.38
CA VAL A 3 -5.38 17.17 0.20
C VAL A 3 -6.58 16.27 -0.08
N THR A 4 -6.57 15.56 -1.19
CA THR A 4 -7.76 14.89 -1.71
C THR A 4 -7.48 13.44 -2.08
N ASP A 5 -8.52 12.61 -2.00
CA ASP A 5 -8.52 11.25 -2.53
C ASP A 5 -8.71 11.29 -4.06
N PRO A 6 -8.18 10.33 -4.83
CA PRO A 6 -8.38 10.28 -6.27
C PRO A 6 -9.86 10.34 -6.70
N LYS A 7 -10.78 9.73 -5.94
CA LYS A 7 -12.22 9.77 -6.26
C LYS A 7 -12.87 11.13 -6.05
N GLN A 8 -12.19 12.05 -5.37
CA GLN A 8 -12.67 13.40 -5.15
C GLN A 8 -12.10 14.39 -6.18
N LEU A 9 -11.13 13.99 -7.01
CA LEU A 9 -10.54 14.87 -8.03
C LEU A 9 -11.59 15.44 -9.00
N GLU A 10 -12.61 14.64 -9.34
CA GLU A 10 -13.69 15.05 -10.23
C GLU A 10 -14.40 16.32 -9.74
N PHE A 11 -14.55 16.52 -8.42
CA PHE A 11 -15.16 17.73 -7.86
C PHE A 11 -14.34 19.00 -8.12
N PHE A 12 -13.05 18.86 -8.40
CA PHE A 12 -12.14 19.99 -8.62
C PHE A 12 -11.77 20.18 -10.09
N GLN A 13 -12.05 19.20 -10.95
CA GLN A 13 -11.77 19.28 -12.38
C GLN A 13 -12.67 20.34 -13.04
N GLY A 14 -12.06 21.16 -13.91
CA GLY A 14 -12.78 22.21 -14.64
C GLY A 14 -13.05 23.51 -13.86
N ILE A 15 -12.71 23.57 -12.56
CA ILE A 15 -12.80 24.81 -11.78
C ILE A 15 -11.60 25.70 -12.12
N SER A 16 -11.84 26.83 -12.80
CA SER A 16 -10.79 27.72 -13.34
C SER A 16 -9.79 28.25 -12.31
N ARG A 17 -10.21 28.41 -11.05
CA ARG A 17 -9.36 28.87 -9.94
C ARG A 17 -8.53 27.76 -9.31
N LEU A 18 -8.71 26.51 -9.70
CA LEU A 18 -8.06 25.37 -9.08
C LEU A 18 -7.16 24.64 -10.07
N ARG A 19 -6.01 24.20 -9.59
CA ARG A 19 -5.12 23.29 -10.30
C ARG A 19 -4.87 22.05 -9.45
N ILE A 20 -4.87 20.90 -10.10
CA ILE A 20 -4.48 19.63 -9.52
C ILE A 20 -2.97 19.45 -9.74
N ILE A 21 -2.25 19.19 -8.67
CA ILE A 21 -0.84 18.80 -8.71
C ILE A 21 -0.69 17.36 -8.26
N ARG A 22 0.24 16.65 -8.89
CA ARG A 22 0.45 15.20 -8.75
C ARG A 22 1.91 14.93 -8.47
N ALA A 23 2.19 13.92 -7.65
CA ALA A 23 3.53 13.37 -7.48
C ALA A 23 3.47 11.88 -7.16
N HIS A 24 4.61 11.20 -7.34
CA HIS A 24 4.74 9.81 -6.94
C HIS A 24 4.57 9.64 -5.43
N GLY A 25 3.78 8.64 -5.02
CA GLY A 25 3.69 8.25 -3.61
C GLY A 25 4.88 7.42 -3.17
N ALA A 26 5.28 7.59 -1.90
CA ALA A 26 6.34 6.81 -1.28
C ALA A 26 5.85 5.46 -0.72
N ASN A 27 4.56 5.37 -0.40
CA ASN A 27 3.96 4.20 0.27
C ASN A 27 3.04 3.43 -0.68
N ALA A 28 3.20 2.12 -0.74
CA ALA A 28 2.26 1.24 -1.42
C ALA A 28 1.07 0.92 -0.52
N ILE A 29 -0.08 0.61 -1.10
CA ILE A 29 -1.17 -0.08 -0.43
C ILE A 29 -0.86 -1.58 -0.49
N ALA A 30 -0.86 -2.28 0.65
CA ALA A 30 -0.52 -3.69 0.69
C ALA A 30 -1.40 -4.47 1.68
N VAL A 31 -1.62 -5.75 1.37
CA VAL A 31 -2.23 -6.74 2.28
C VAL A 31 -1.11 -7.57 2.89
N ALA A 32 -0.77 -7.31 4.14
CA ALA A 32 0.16 -8.14 4.89
C ALA A 32 -0.49 -9.44 5.34
N MET A 33 0.31 -10.51 5.39
CA MET A 33 -0.11 -11.85 5.74
C MET A 33 0.66 -12.32 6.97
N GLY A 34 -0.05 -12.68 8.04
CA GLY A 34 0.57 -12.99 9.32
C GLY A 34 1.55 -14.15 9.24
N LEU A 35 2.83 -13.89 9.50
CA LEU A 35 3.91 -14.85 9.31
C LEU A 35 3.80 -16.03 10.29
N ASN A 36 3.23 -15.81 11.48
CA ASN A 36 3.01 -16.84 12.50
C ASN A 36 1.71 -17.64 12.28
N ARG A 37 0.79 -17.11 11.47
CA ARG A 37 -0.58 -17.64 11.26
C ARG A 37 -0.73 -18.37 9.93
N LEU A 38 0.08 -18.00 8.94
CA LEU A 38 0.00 -18.48 7.57
C LEU A 38 1.36 -19.03 7.11
N SER A 39 1.35 -20.27 6.61
CA SER A 39 2.53 -20.88 5.98
C SER A 39 2.90 -20.12 4.71
N ARG A 40 4.18 -20.19 4.31
CA ARG A 40 4.65 -19.59 3.03
C ARG A 40 3.78 -20.00 1.84
N ALA A 41 3.45 -21.28 1.71
CA ALA A 41 2.59 -21.78 0.63
C ALA A 41 1.20 -21.13 0.65
N THR A 42 0.62 -20.94 1.85
CA THR A 42 -0.66 -20.25 2.01
C THR A 42 -0.55 -18.77 1.62
N ARG A 43 0.52 -18.08 2.04
CA ARG A 43 0.75 -16.68 1.66
C ARG A 43 0.89 -16.51 0.14
N SER A 44 1.66 -17.39 -0.50
CA SER A 44 1.79 -17.40 -1.96
C SER A 44 0.45 -17.63 -2.65
N ALA A 45 -0.37 -18.58 -2.16
CA ALA A 45 -1.70 -18.84 -2.71
C ALA A 45 -2.64 -17.64 -2.56
N ILE A 46 -2.64 -16.97 -1.40
CA ILE A 46 -3.42 -15.75 -1.16
C ILE A 46 -2.95 -14.64 -2.10
N ALA A 47 -1.65 -14.37 -2.17
CA ALA A 47 -1.10 -13.33 -3.05
C ALA A 47 -1.47 -13.55 -4.53
N ALA A 48 -1.46 -14.82 -4.99
CA ALA A 48 -1.84 -15.18 -6.35
C ALA A 48 -3.36 -15.11 -6.61
N ALA A 49 -4.19 -15.28 -5.57
CA ALA A 49 -5.65 -15.23 -5.66
C ALA A 49 -6.21 -13.81 -5.81
N LEU A 50 -5.51 -12.81 -5.26
CA LEU A 50 -5.99 -11.44 -5.26
C LEU A 50 -5.97 -10.85 -6.68
N PRO A 51 -7.12 -10.41 -7.22
CA PRO A 51 -7.17 -9.74 -8.51
C PRO A 51 -6.74 -8.28 -8.35
N VAL A 52 -5.44 -8.06 -8.17
CA VAL A 52 -4.84 -6.76 -7.79
C VAL A 52 -5.28 -5.61 -8.71
N ASP A 53 -5.30 -5.81 -10.03
CA ASP A 53 -5.80 -4.81 -10.99
C ASP A 53 -7.25 -4.41 -10.73
N SER A 54 -8.10 -5.39 -10.42
CA SER A 54 -9.53 -5.15 -10.16
C SER A 54 -9.74 -4.48 -8.81
N ILE A 55 -8.98 -4.88 -7.79
CA ILE A 55 -8.99 -4.23 -6.46
C ILE A 55 -8.54 -2.78 -6.61
N SER A 56 -7.41 -2.54 -7.28
CA SER A 56 -6.87 -1.19 -7.45
C SER A 56 -7.86 -0.29 -8.20
N ARG A 57 -8.39 -0.77 -9.33
CA ARG A 57 -9.38 -0.01 -10.11
C ARG A 57 -10.67 0.28 -9.32
N LEU A 58 -11.15 -0.68 -8.54
CA LEU A 58 -12.35 -0.50 -7.72
C LEU A 58 -12.13 0.57 -6.63
N VAL A 59 -10.96 0.59 -6.01
CA VAL A 59 -10.68 1.48 -4.88
C VAL A 59 -10.23 2.86 -5.34
N PHE A 60 -9.35 2.94 -6.32
CA PHE A 60 -8.63 4.16 -6.73
C PHE A 60 -8.94 4.62 -8.16
N GLY A 61 -9.71 3.87 -8.95
CA GLY A 61 -9.91 4.17 -10.36
C GLY A 61 -8.62 3.94 -11.18
N ASN A 62 -8.35 4.81 -12.15
CA ASN A 62 -7.15 4.72 -12.98
C ASN A 62 -5.92 5.41 -12.35
N GLU A 63 -6.07 5.96 -11.14
CA GLU A 63 -5.10 6.84 -10.49
C GLU A 63 -4.08 6.08 -9.62
N CYS A 64 -4.19 4.74 -9.57
CA CYS A 64 -3.27 3.87 -8.85
C CYS A 64 -2.95 2.64 -9.70
N PRO A 65 -1.92 2.70 -10.57
CA PRO A 65 -1.50 1.55 -11.35
C PRO A 65 -1.16 0.37 -10.44
N ALA A 66 -1.75 -0.79 -10.74
CA ALA A 66 -1.55 -2.00 -9.96
C ALA A 66 -0.11 -2.46 -10.02
N PHE A 67 0.37 -3.08 -8.93
CA PHE A 67 1.58 -3.88 -9.00
C PHE A 67 1.30 -5.07 -9.92
N SER A 68 2.02 -5.18 -11.03
CA SER A 68 1.91 -6.34 -11.92
C SER A 68 2.28 -7.61 -11.16
N VAL A 69 1.30 -8.47 -10.93
CA VAL A 69 1.50 -9.81 -10.35
C VAL A 69 0.90 -10.85 -11.27
N GLY A 70 1.62 -11.96 -11.48
CA GLY A 70 1.06 -13.11 -12.18
C GLY A 70 -0.10 -13.68 -11.39
N ARG A 71 -1.28 -13.81 -12.02
CA ARG A 71 -2.46 -14.39 -11.40
C ARG A 71 -2.48 -15.89 -11.62
N ASP A 72 -2.56 -16.65 -10.54
CA ASP A 72 -3.01 -18.04 -10.64
C ASP A 72 -4.54 -18.06 -10.68
N LYS A 73 -5.11 -18.83 -11.60
CA LYS A 73 -6.57 -18.90 -11.77
C LYS A 73 -7.23 -19.74 -10.68
N ASN A 74 -6.52 -20.72 -10.10
CA ASN A 74 -7.07 -21.67 -9.12
C ASN A 74 -6.14 -21.91 -7.92
N PRO A 75 -5.77 -20.88 -7.14
CA PRO A 75 -4.99 -21.07 -5.93
C PRO A 75 -5.80 -21.85 -4.88
N VAL A 76 -5.13 -22.77 -4.20
CA VAL A 76 -5.72 -23.50 -3.07
C VAL A 76 -5.67 -22.61 -1.83
N LEU A 77 -6.78 -21.96 -1.52
CA LEU A 77 -6.93 -21.10 -0.34
C LEU A 77 -7.27 -21.91 0.93
N PRO A 78 -6.98 -21.38 2.12
CA PRO A 78 -7.39 -21.99 3.39
C PRO A 78 -8.89 -22.30 3.43
N ALA A 79 -9.24 -23.45 4.02
CA ALA A 79 -10.64 -23.86 4.15
C ALA A 79 -11.46 -22.94 5.07
N ARG A 80 -10.80 -22.30 6.03
CA ARG A 80 -11.41 -21.30 6.93
C ARG A 80 -11.41 -19.91 6.29
N ALA A 81 -12.37 -19.08 6.68
CA ALA A 81 -12.37 -17.67 6.35
C ALA A 81 -11.16 -16.95 7.01
N LEU A 82 -10.59 -16.00 6.27
CA LEU A 82 -9.47 -15.17 6.70
C LEU A 82 -10.00 -13.86 7.28
N GLU A 83 -9.65 -13.55 8.53
CA GLU A 83 -9.99 -12.25 9.12
C GLU A 83 -9.18 -11.14 8.45
N ILE A 84 -9.84 -10.05 8.04
CA ILE A 84 -9.19 -8.92 7.38
C ILE A 84 -9.19 -7.73 8.33
N THR A 85 -8.03 -7.42 8.88
CA THR A 85 -7.86 -6.29 9.79
C THR A 85 -7.42 -5.04 9.05
N VAL A 86 -8.00 -3.90 9.41
CA VAL A 86 -7.59 -2.57 8.96
C VAL A 86 -7.69 -1.59 10.12
N PHE A 87 -6.73 -0.67 10.23
CA PHE A 87 -6.83 0.38 11.24
C PHE A 87 -7.81 1.46 10.78
N ARG A 88 -8.67 1.86 11.70
CA ARG A 88 -9.64 2.94 11.54
C ARG A 88 -8.87 4.24 11.30
N GLN A 89 -9.35 5.08 10.36
CA GLN A 89 -8.82 6.40 9.93
C GLN A 89 -8.19 6.44 8.53
N ASP A 90 -8.10 5.31 7.83
CA ASP A 90 -7.61 5.28 6.46
C ASP A 90 -8.68 4.74 5.51
N LEU A 91 -9.49 5.64 4.97
CA LEU A 91 -10.63 5.30 4.12
C LEU A 91 -10.22 4.49 2.88
N ALA A 92 -9.00 4.69 2.36
CA ALA A 92 -8.51 3.92 1.23
C ALA A 92 -8.16 2.49 1.64
N LEU A 93 -7.55 2.28 2.81
CA LEU A 93 -7.32 0.93 3.33
C LEU A 93 -8.63 0.23 3.70
N GLU A 94 -9.61 0.95 4.27
CA GLU A 94 -10.93 0.39 4.59
C GLU A 94 -11.66 -0.09 3.31
N ARG A 95 -11.66 0.74 2.26
CA ARG A 95 -12.19 0.35 0.94
C ARG A 95 -11.41 -0.82 0.33
N THR A 96 -10.09 -0.86 0.51
CA THR A 96 -9.25 -1.97 0.05
C THR A 96 -9.57 -3.26 0.80
N ALA A 97 -9.77 -3.20 2.12
CA ALA A 97 -10.16 -4.36 2.93
C ALA A 97 -11.49 -4.95 2.45
N LEU A 98 -12.49 -4.12 2.15
CA LEU A 98 -13.76 -4.55 1.57
C LEU A 98 -13.58 -5.16 0.18
N ALA A 99 -12.74 -4.57 -0.67
CA ALA A 99 -12.43 -5.11 -1.99
C ALA A 99 -11.72 -6.47 -1.92
N VAL A 100 -10.81 -6.64 -0.96
CA VAL A 100 -10.12 -7.91 -0.66
C VAL A 100 -11.11 -8.96 -0.16
N ALA A 101 -11.98 -8.60 0.79
CA ALA A 101 -13.03 -9.50 1.30
C ALA A 101 -13.92 -9.99 0.15
N ARG A 102 -14.38 -9.07 -0.70
CA ARG A 102 -15.16 -9.40 -1.90
C ARG A 102 -14.40 -10.31 -2.86
N ALA A 103 -13.11 -10.06 -3.08
CA ALA A 103 -12.28 -10.84 -4.00
C ALA A 103 -12.04 -12.27 -3.51
N LEU A 104 -11.87 -12.47 -2.20
CA LEU A 104 -11.68 -13.78 -1.58
C LEU A 104 -13.00 -14.57 -1.46
N GLY A 105 -14.15 -13.91 -1.62
CA GLY A 105 -15.47 -14.56 -1.58
C GLY A 105 -15.68 -15.29 -0.25
N ARG A 106 -16.02 -16.58 -0.31
CA ARG A 106 -16.20 -17.43 0.89
C ARG A 106 -14.95 -17.57 1.77
N HIS A 107 -13.76 -17.29 1.23
CA HIS A 107 -12.50 -17.34 1.96
C HIS A 107 -12.17 -15.99 2.64
N GLY A 108 -12.86 -14.91 2.26
CA GLY A 108 -12.78 -13.61 2.94
C GLY A 108 -13.75 -13.58 4.11
N GLY A 109 -13.22 -13.46 5.32
CA GLY A 109 -14.03 -13.28 6.53
C GLY A 109 -14.42 -11.82 6.75
N ASP A 110 -14.75 -11.51 7.99
CA ASP A 110 -15.16 -10.16 8.39
C ASP A 110 -14.01 -9.15 8.29
N VAL A 111 -14.37 -7.91 7.93
CA VAL A 111 -13.46 -6.77 7.99
C VAL A 111 -13.51 -6.18 9.39
N ARG A 112 -12.40 -6.30 10.11
CA ARG A 112 -12.26 -5.82 11.48
C ARG A 112 -11.54 -4.47 11.51
N LEU A 113 -12.25 -3.45 11.97
CA LEU A 113 -11.69 -2.10 12.19
C LEU A 113 -11.05 -2.02 13.58
N VAL A 114 -9.75 -1.77 13.65
CA VAL A 114 -9.00 -1.65 14.92
C VAL A 114 -8.44 -0.24 15.12
N SER A 115 -8.02 0.10 16.34
CA SER A 115 -7.25 1.33 16.57
C SER A 115 -5.85 1.23 15.95
N VAL A 116 -5.18 2.37 15.75
CA VAL A 116 -3.78 2.39 15.29
C VAL A 116 -2.86 1.63 16.25
N ALA A 117 -3.05 1.82 17.56
CA ALA A 117 -2.25 1.12 18.57
C ALA A 117 -2.44 -0.41 18.53
N ASP A 118 -3.68 -0.87 18.31
CA ASP A 118 -3.97 -2.30 18.15
C ASP A 118 -3.38 -2.85 16.85
N ALA A 119 -3.43 -2.11 15.74
CA ALA A 119 -2.81 -2.53 14.48
C ALA A 119 -1.30 -2.69 14.62
N PHE A 120 -0.61 -1.77 15.31
CA PHE A 120 0.82 -1.93 15.61
C PHE A 120 1.09 -3.15 16.51
N ARG A 121 0.22 -3.43 17.49
CA ARG A 121 0.34 -4.61 18.34
C ARG A 121 0.19 -5.90 17.53
N LEU A 122 -0.78 -5.95 16.63
CA LEU A 122 -1.02 -7.08 15.73
C LEU A 122 0.16 -7.26 14.76
N ALA A 123 0.64 -6.19 14.13
CA ALA A 123 1.81 -6.21 13.27
C ALA A 123 3.04 -6.76 14.01
N LYS A 124 3.31 -6.32 15.24
CA LYS A 124 4.44 -6.82 16.02
C LYS A 124 4.29 -8.27 16.48
N SER A 125 3.09 -8.67 16.91
CA SER A 125 2.82 -10.03 17.40
C SER A 125 2.62 -11.05 16.27
N GLN A 126 2.36 -10.59 15.05
CA GLN A 126 1.99 -11.41 13.89
C GLN A 126 0.71 -12.24 14.12
N ASP A 127 -0.14 -11.82 15.07
CA ASP A 127 -1.40 -12.49 15.40
C ASP A 127 -2.57 -11.94 14.57
N PHE A 128 -2.47 -12.05 13.25
CA PHE A 128 -3.51 -11.67 12.31
C PHE A 128 -3.46 -12.59 11.09
N ASP A 129 -4.56 -12.74 10.36
CA ASP A 129 -4.52 -13.43 9.07
C ASP A 129 -4.09 -12.45 7.99
N LEU A 130 -4.90 -11.40 7.76
CA LEU A 130 -4.64 -10.33 6.81
C LEU A 130 -4.67 -8.97 7.51
N LEU A 131 -3.68 -8.12 7.26
CA LEU A 131 -3.59 -6.77 7.80
C LEU A 131 -3.29 -5.77 6.67
N LEU A 132 -4.14 -4.77 6.51
CA LEU A 132 -3.93 -3.71 5.53
C LEU A 132 -2.89 -2.70 6.04
N LEU A 133 -1.85 -2.46 5.25
CA LEU A 133 -0.72 -1.59 5.60
C LEU A 133 -0.35 -0.65 4.44
N ARG A 134 0.47 0.35 4.78
CA ARG A 134 1.10 1.28 3.84
C ARG A 134 2.63 1.23 3.88
N PRO A 135 3.27 0.10 3.51
CA PRO A 135 4.73 0.01 3.56
C PRO A 135 5.39 1.04 2.66
N LEU A 136 6.53 1.55 3.09
CA LEU A 136 7.41 2.40 2.28
C LEU A 136 8.04 1.54 1.18
N VAL A 137 7.91 1.97 -0.08
CA VAL A 137 8.44 1.27 -1.26
C VAL A 137 9.29 2.18 -2.15
N TRP A 138 9.30 3.49 -1.87
CA TRP A 138 10.09 4.47 -2.58
C TRP A 138 10.63 5.55 -1.60
N PRO A 139 11.86 6.06 -1.82
CA PRO A 139 12.84 5.59 -2.79
C PRO A 139 13.37 4.21 -2.42
N ALA A 140 14.04 3.54 -3.36
CA ALA A 140 14.56 2.18 -3.18
C ALA A 140 15.43 2.02 -1.91
N SER A 141 16.23 3.04 -1.58
CA SER A 141 17.04 3.08 -0.37
C SER A 141 16.21 3.04 0.91
N SER A 142 15.06 3.71 0.94
CA SER A 142 14.18 3.73 2.10
C SER A 142 13.36 2.45 2.24
N ALA A 143 13.13 1.71 1.14
CA ALA A 143 12.50 0.40 1.21
C ALA A 143 13.35 -0.60 2.03
N ALA A 144 14.68 -0.47 2.02
CA ALA A 144 15.57 -1.27 2.87
C ALA A 144 15.26 -1.10 4.37
N LEU A 145 14.81 0.09 4.80
CA LEU A 145 14.37 0.31 6.19
C LEU A 145 13.15 -0.55 6.54
N VAL A 146 12.27 -0.87 5.60
CA VAL A 146 11.05 -1.63 5.89
C VAL A 146 11.25 -3.13 5.73
N TRP A 147 12.14 -3.55 4.83
CA TRP A 147 12.24 -4.95 4.40
C TRP A 147 13.49 -5.68 4.88
N ALA A 148 14.53 -4.99 5.32
CA ALA A 148 15.71 -5.66 5.88
C ALA A 148 15.36 -6.37 7.19
N SER A 149 15.82 -7.61 7.36
CA SER A 149 15.52 -8.45 8.53
C SER A 149 15.93 -7.81 9.85
N ASP A 150 17.05 -7.08 9.87
CA ASP A 150 17.63 -6.43 11.04
C ASP A 150 17.13 -5.00 11.28
N SER A 151 16.28 -4.48 10.38
CA SER A 151 15.81 -3.11 10.52
C SER A 151 14.80 -2.96 11.67
N PRO A 152 14.94 -1.93 12.52
CA PRO A 152 13.95 -1.61 13.55
C PRO A 152 12.61 -1.15 12.97
N TYR A 153 12.55 -0.81 11.67
CA TYR A 153 11.33 -0.40 10.99
C TYR A 153 10.65 -1.53 10.21
N ASN A 154 11.14 -2.77 10.32
CA ASN A 154 10.47 -3.96 9.81
C ASN A 154 9.27 -4.33 10.68
N GLN A 155 8.14 -3.69 10.40
CA GLN A 155 6.95 -3.73 11.26
C GLN A 155 6.30 -5.11 11.37
N ILE A 156 6.56 -6.01 10.42
CA ILE A 156 5.96 -7.34 10.36
C ILE A 156 6.96 -8.46 10.67
N GLY A 157 8.21 -8.13 11.01
CA GLY A 157 9.23 -9.10 11.40
C GLY A 157 9.56 -10.12 10.30
N TYR A 158 9.38 -9.76 9.03
CA TYR A 158 9.73 -10.64 7.91
C TYR A 158 11.24 -10.79 7.79
N SER A 159 11.72 -12.02 7.58
CA SER A 159 13.15 -12.26 7.38
C SER A 159 13.37 -13.20 6.21
N ASN A 160 14.21 -12.78 5.27
CA ASN A 160 14.63 -13.61 4.14
C ASN A 160 16.05 -13.22 3.70
N PRO A 161 17.03 -14.13 3.77
CA PRO A 161 18.42 -13.82 3.48
C PRO A 161 18.66 -13.38 2.02
N LYS A 162 17.80 -13.79 1.07
CA LYS A 162 17.89 -13.36 -0.33
C LYS A 162 17.44 -11.91 -0.51
N VAL A 163 16.39 -11.51 0.20
CA VAL A 163 15.94 -10.10 0.24
C VAL A 163 17.04 -9.25 0.87
N ASP A 164 17.60 -9.67 2.01
CA ASP A 164 18.68 -8.92 2.67
C ASP A 164 19.92 -8.79 1.79
N ALA A 165 20.30 -9.85 1.07
CA ALA A 165 21.44 -9.81 0.14
C ALA A 165 21.21 -8.82 -1.00
N ALA A 166 20.01 -8.80 -1.58
CA ALA A 166 19.64 -7.86 -2.64
C ALA A 166 19.63 -6.41 -2.13
N LEU A 167 19.07 -6.16 -0.94
CA LEU A 167 19.05 -4.84 -0.31
C LEU A 167 20.46 -4.34 0.01
N ARG A 168 21.33 -5.19 0.57
CA ARG A 168 22.75 -4.84 0.80
C ARG A 168 23.50 -4.52 -0.49
N GLY A 169 23.14 -5.17 -1.59
CA GLY A 169 23.67 -4.89 -2.92
C GLY A 169 23.07 -3.65 -3.62
N GLY A 170 22.08 -2.99 -3.01
CA GLY A 170 21.36 -1.87 -3.63
C GLY A 170 20.41 -2.29 -4.78
N ASP A 171 20.13 -3.59 -4.92
CA ASP A 171 19.29 -4.13 -5.99
C ASP A 171 17.84 -4.28 -5.54
N TRP A 172 17.09 -3.18 -5.62
CA TRP A 172 15.67 -3.17 -5.26
C TRP A 172 14.82 -4.04 -6.19
N ALA A 173 15.17 -4.14 -7.47
CA ALA A 173 14.42 -4.96 -8.42
C ALA A 173 14.49 -6.44 -8.02
N ARG A 174 15.69 -6.91 -7.63
CA ARG A 174 15.88 -8.26 -7.10
C ARG A 174 15.18 -8.44 -5.76
N ALA A 175 15.28 -7.48 -4.84
CA ALA A 175 14.58 -7.56 -3.55
C ALA A 175 13.06 -7.70 -3.74
N LEU A 176 12.47 -6.93 -4.66
CA LEU A 176 11.06 -7.00 -4.99
C LEU A 176 10.67 -8.34 -5.64
N GLN A 177 11.54 -8.92 -6.46
CA GLN A 177 11.32 -10.27 -7.01
C GLN A 177 11.30 -11.31 -5.89
N GLU A 178 12.25 -11.27 -4.95
CA GLU A 178 12.31 -12.19 -3.82
C GLU A 178 11.09 -12.05 -2.89
N LEU A 179 10.62 -10.81 -2.67
CA LEU A 179 9.36 -10.54 -1.96
C LEU A 179 8.14 -11.09 -2.69
N ARG A 180 8.18 -11.30 -4.01
CA ARG A 180 7.08 -11.98 -4.74
C ARG A 180 7.16 -13.50 -4.61
N GLU A 181 8.36 -14.07 -4.52
CA GLU A 181 8.59 -15.51 -4.39
C GLU A 181 8.33 -16.04 -2.97
N ASP A 182 8.50 -15.20 -1.95
CA ASP A 182 8.09 -15.46 -0.57
C ASP A 182 7.35 -14.22 -0.04
N PRO A 183 6.04 -14.09 -0.32
CA PRO A 183 5.35 -12.85 -0.03
C PRO A 183 4.98 -12.72 1.45
N PRO A 184 5.55 -11.73 2.18
CA PRO A 184 4.98 -11.30 3.44
C PRO A 184 3.77 -10.39 3.24
N VAL A 185 3.67 -9.77 2.06
CA VAL A 185 2.59 -8.88 1.64
C VAL A 185 2.23 -9.13 0.19
N ALA A 186 0.96 -8.88 -0.15
CA ALA A 186 0.53 -8.65 -1.52
C ALA A 186 0.42 -7.14 -1.76
N PHE A 187 1.30 -6.59 -2.61
CA PHE A 187 1.24 -5.19 -3.01
C PHE A 187 0.06 -4.96 -3.95
N ILE A 188 -0.74 -3.92 -3.70
CA ILE A 188 -1.90 -3.57 -4.51
C ILE A 188 -1.50 -2.53 -5.56
N CYS A 189 -1.11 -1.34 -5.11
CA CYS A 189 -0.69 -0.23 -5.97
C CYS A 189 0.08 0.80 -5.14
N THR A 190 0.77 1.74 -5.79
CA THR A 190 1.35 2.92 -5.13
C THR A 190 0.57 4.15 -5.56
N PRO A 191 -0.33 4.68 -4.70
CA PRO A 191 -1.16 5.81 -5.07
C PRO A 191 -0.32 7.06 -5.26
N GLU A 192 -0.70 7.87 -6.25
CA GLU A 192 -0.16 9.22 -6.38
C GLU A 192 -0.51 10.08 -5.17
N ARG A 193 0.36 11.04 -4.87
CA ARG A 193 0.02 12.14 -3.96
C ARG A 193 -0.66 13.24 -4.76
N LEU A 194 -1.79 13.70 -4.24
CA LEU A 194 -2.64 14.68 -4.89
C LEU A 194 -2.83 15.88 -3.98
N ALA A 195 -2.69 17.07 -4.56
CA ALA A 195 -3.16 18.29 -3.93
C ALA A 195 -3.88 19.17 -4.93
N VAL A 196 -4.86 19.92 -4.42
CA VAL A 196 -5.56 20.96 -5.14
C VAL A 196 -5.13 22.30 -4.57
N VAL A 197 -4.64 23.15 -5.47
CA VAL A 197 -4.09 24.46 -5.14
C VAL A 197 -4.80 25.54 -5.94
N ASP A 198 -4.79 26.77 -5.41
CA ASP A 198 -5.28 27.93 -6.15
C ASP A 198 -4.38 28.14 -7.38
N SER A 199 -4.97 28.45 -8.53
CA SER A 199 -4.27 28.62 -9.81
C SER A 199 -3.26 29.77 -9.78
N ARG A 200 -3.39 30.71 -8.84
CA ARG A 200 -2.46 31.81 -8.61
C ARG A 200 -1.13 31.38 -7.98
N VAL A 201 -1.06 30.20 -7.38
CA VAL A 201 0.20 29.67 -6.83
C VAL A 201 1.15 29.35 -7.98
N LYS A 202 2.36 29.90 -7.97
CA LYS A 202 3.41 29.58 -8.94
C LYS A 202 4.25 28.42 -8.43
N ASN A 203 4.71 27.59 -9.36
CA ASN A 203 5.57 26.43 -9.11
C ASN A 203 5.11 25.47 -8.00
N PRO A 204 3.80 25.16 -7.85
CA PRO A 204 3.40 24.23 -6.81
C PRO A 204 3.90 22.83 -7.14
N GLN A 205 4.57 22.23 -6.18
CA GLN A 205 5.10 20.88 -6.26
C GLN A 205 4.58 20.06 -5.08
N VAL A 206 4.47 18.75 -5.27
CA VAL A 206 4.28 17.82 -4.16
C VAL A 206 5.58 17.04 -4.03
N GLY A 207 6.23 17.17 -2.88
CA GLY A 207 7.41 16.38 -2.60
C GLY A 207 7.06 14.93 -2.26
N PRO A 208 8.07 14.06 -2.22
CA PRO A 208 7.88 12.63 -2.00
C PRO A 208 7.28 12.27 -0.64
N TYR A 209 7.55 13.05 0.40
CA TYR A 209 7.08 12.80 1.77
C TYR A 209 5.92 13.71 2.16
N GLY A 210 5.72 14.82 1.45
CA GLY A 210 4.56 15.67 1.66
C GLY A 210 4.60 16.98 0.91
N TYR A 211 3.81 17.92 1.40
CA TYR A 211 3.68 19.24 0.80
C TYR A 211 4.55 20.26 1.53
N LEU A 212 4.74 20.08 2.83
CA LEU A 212 5.48 21.01 3.69
C LEU A 212 6.93 21.21 3.26
N GLU A 213 7.54 20.19 2.66
CA GLU A 213 8.92 20.26 2.17
C GLU A 213 9.09 21.15 0.93
N THR A 214 8.04 21.27 0.12
CA THR A 214 8.04 22.10 -1.10
C THR A 214 7.34 23.45 -0.91
N LEU A 215 6.57 23.63 0.17
CA LEU A 215 5.85 24.87 0.44
C LEU A 215 6.73 26.14 0.40
N PRO A 216 7.99 26.13 0.88
CA PRO A 216 8.86 27.30 0.79
C PRO A 216 9.12 27.80 -0.63
N ASP A 217 9.00 26.94 -1.64
CA ASP A 217 9.24 27.27 -3.05
C ASP A 217 7.99 27.79 -3.77
N TRP A 218 6.84 27.83 -3.09
CA TRP A 218 5.57 28.25 -3.67
C TRP A 218 5.42 29.77 -3.56
N GLU A 219 5.23 30.44 -4.70
CA GLU A 219 4.94 31.88 -4.73
C GLU A 219 3.45 32.13 -5.01
N ILE A 220 2.92 33.27 -4.57
CA ILE A 220 1.54 33.67 -4.89
C ILE A 220 1.59 34.83 -5.87
N SER A 221 0.92 34.68 -7.02
CA SER A 221 0.59 35.78 -7.90
C SER A 221 -0.59 36.54 -7.30
N GLU A 222 -0.51 37.86 -7.18
CA GLU A 222 -1.69 38.70 -6.87
C GLU A 222 -2.76 38.57 -7.97
#